data_AF-A0A6B3FJN9-F1
#
_entry.id   AF-A0A6B3FJN9-F1
#
_cell.length_a   1.000
_cell.length_b   1.000
_cell.length_c   1.000
_cell.angle_alpha   90.00
_cell.angle_beta   90.00
_cell.angle_gamma   90.00
#
_symmetry.space_group_name_H-M   'P 1'
#
loop_
_entity.id
_entity.type
_entity.pdbx_description
1 polymer ?
#
loop_
_entity_poly.entity_id
_entity_poly.type
_entity_poly.pdbx_seq_one_letter_code
_entity_poly.pdbx_strand_id
1 'polypeptide(L)' 'PVLEPLLRTVRGNDPKIETATLRQIEKAYQVAERWHRGQKRKSGDPYITHPLAVTTILAELGMDPATL' A
#
# COMPACT_ATOMS: atom_id res chain seq x y z
N PRO A 1 2.59 9.27 -8.28
CA PRO A 1 2.97 9.26 -6.85
C PRO A 1 3.27 7.81 -6.41
N VAL A 2 3.91 7.59 -5.25
CA VAL A 2 4.40 6.24 -4.82
C VAL A 2 3.32 5.15 -4.75
N LEU A 3 2.08 5.53 -4.44
CA LEU A 3 0.93 4.61 -4.36
C LEU A 3 0.18 4.38 -5.69
N GLU A 4 0.47 5.17 -6.73
CA GLU A 4 -0.26 5.11 -7.99
C GLU A 4 -0.32 3.69 -8.61
N PRO A 5 0.78 2.90 -8.62
CA PRO A 5 0.72 1.54 -9.14
C PRO A 5 -0.19 0.63 -8.30
N LEU A 6 -0.09 0.72 -6.97
CA LEU A 6 -0.92 -0.07 -6.05
C LEU A 6 -2.41 0.23 -6.25
N LEU A 7 -2.79 1.52 -6.26
CA LEU A 7 -4.20 1.91 -6.40
C LEU A 7 -4.77 1.52 -7.77
N ARG A 8 -3.93 1.49 -8.81
CA ARG A 8 -4.32 0.98 -10.14
C ARG A 8 -4.61 -0.52 -10.10
N THR A 9 -3.76 -1.31 -9.46
CA THR A 9 -3.99 -2.77 -9.31
C THR A 9 -5.27 -3.04 -8.53
N VAL A 10 -5.48 -2.34 -7.42
CA VAL A 10 -6.70 -2.48 -6.61
C VAL A 10 -7.97 -2.17 -7.43
N ARG A 11 -7.97 -1.08 -8.20
CA ARG A 11 -9.10 -0.76 -9.11
C ARG A 11 -9.26 -1.75 -10.26
N GLY A 12 -8.18 -2.35 -10.72
CA GLY A 12 -8.22 -3.39 -11.76
C GLY A 12 -8.93 -4.65 -11.27
N ASN A 13 -8.72 -5.01 -10.01
CA ASN A 13 -9.33 -6.18 -9.40
C ASN A 13 -10.77 -5.94 -8.95
N ASP A 14 -11.10 -4.73 -8.49
CA ASP A 14 -12.47 -4.31 -8.20
C ASP A 14 -12.77 -2.95 -8.85
N PRO A 15 -13.35 -2.94 -10.06
CA PRO A 15 -13.72 -1.71 -10.76
C PRO A 15 -14.82 -0.90 -10.06
N LYS A 16 -15.56 -1.52 -9.12
CA LYS A 16 -16.66 -0.88 -8.37
C LYS A 16 -16.20 -0.38 -7.01
N ILE A 17 -14.91 -0.56 -6.66
CA ILE A 17 -14.39 -0.16 -5.36
C ILE A 17 -14.68 1.32 -5.09
N GLU A 18 -15.20 1.59 -3.91
CA GLU A 18 -15.54 2.94 -3.52
C GLU A 18 -14.29 3.81 -3.40
N THR A 19 -14.40 5.07 -3.82
CA THR A 19 -13.30 6.04 -3.65
C THR A 19 -12.94 6.23 -2.16
N ALA A 20 -13.91 6.06 -1.26
CA ALA A 20 -13.66 6.09 0.19
C ALA A 20 -12.68 5.00 0.63
N THR A 21 -12.80 3.78 0.10
CA THR A 21 -11.92 2.65 0.38
C THR A 21 -10.51 2.89 -0.13
N LEU A 22 -10.35 3.44 -1.33
CA LEU A 22 -9.03 3.83 -1.85
C LEU A 22 -8.35 4.89 -0.96
N ARG A 23 -9.11 5.86 -0.45
CA ARG A 23 -8.60 6.83 0.53
C ARG A 23 -8.22 6.18 1.87
N GLN A 24 -8.85 5.07 2.27
CA GLN A 24 -8.44 4.32 3.46
C GLN A 24 -7.07 3.68 3.26
N ILE A 25 -6.82 3.08 2.09
CA ILE A 25 -5.50 2.53 1.73
C ILE A 25 -4.43 3.63 1.76
N GLU A 26 -4.72 4.80 1.18
CA GLU A 26 -3.81 5.96 1.23
C GLU A 26 -3.50 6.39 2.68
N LYS A 27 -4.52 6.43 3.54
CA LYS A 27 -4.36 6.76 4.96
C LYS A 27 -3.54 5.70 5.70
N ALA A 28 -3.77 4.41 5.42
CA ALA A 28 -3.01 3.31 6.01
C ALA A 28 -1.52 3.43 5.64
N TYR A 29 -1.21 3.73 4.37
CA TYR A 29 0.15 4.01 3.94
C TYR A 29 0.75 5.22 4.67
N GLN A 30 0.02 6.34 4.80
CA GLN A 30 0.53 7.53 5.51
C GLN A 30 0.83 7.24 6.98
N VAL A 31 0.01 6.41 7.63
CA VAL A 31 0.26 5.95 9.00
C VAL A 31 1.54 5.11 9.03
N ALA A 32 1.65 4.10 8.17
CA ALA A 32 2.85 3.25 8.10
C ALA A 32 4.12 4.05 7.79
N GLU A 33 4.07 4.98 6.83
CA GLU A 33 5.19 5.84 6.44
C GLU A 33 5.64 6.74 7.59
N ARG A 34 4.68 7.31 8.35
CA ARG A 34 4.97 8.11 9.53
C ARG A 34 5.68 7.28 10.60
N TRP A 35 5.16 6.10 10.93
CA TRP A 35 5.74 5.25 11.98
C TRP A 35 7.09 4.66 11.59
N HIS A 36 7.30 4.35 10.32
CA HIS A 36 8.57 3.83 9.81
C HIS A 36 9.58 4.92 9.40
N ARG A 37 9.27 6.21 9.62
CA ARG A 37 10.19 7.30 9.32
C ARG A 37 11.49 7.16 10.12
N GLY A 38 12.62 7.26 9.44
CA GLY A 38 13.94 7.08 10.03
C GLY A 38 14.35 5.63 10.30
N GLN A 39 13.42 4.66 10.20
CA GLN A 39 13.74 3.25 10.28
C GLN A 39 14.33 2.76 8.96
N LYS A 40 15.35 1.89 9.04
CA LYS A 40 16.04 1.33 7.88
C LYS A 40 16.05 -0.19 7.92
N ARG A 41 16.04 -0.81 6.74
CA ARG A 41 16.31 -2.24 6.58
C ARG A 41 17.82 -2.51 6.70
N LYS A 42 18.20 -3.79 6.81
CA LYS A 42 19.62 -4.21 6.79
C LYS A 42 20.35 -3.75 5.53
N SER A 43 19.66 -3.60 4.40
CA SER A 43 20.21 -3.07 3.14
C SER A 43 20.53 -1.57 3.18
N GLY A 44 20.00 -0.83 4.16
CA GLY A 44 20.10 0.63 4.23
C GLY A 44 18.87 1.37 3.68
N ASP A 45 17.97 0.67 2.97
CA ASP A 45 16.75 1.26 2.43
C ASP A 45 15.77 1.70 3.52
N PRO A 46 14.92 2.71 3.27
CA PRO A 46 13.81 3.05 4.17
C PRO A 46 12.92 1.83 4.45
N TYR A 47 12.57 1.62 5.72
CA TYR A 47 11.81 0.42 6.11
C TYR A 47 10.44 0.33 5.44
N ILE A 48 9.78 1.46 5.17
CA ILE A 48 8.47 1.56 4.50
C ILE A 48 8.42 0.85 3.13
N THR A 49 9.57 0.66 2.48
CA THR A 49 9.66 -0.06 1.20
C THR A 49 9.20 -1.51 1.32
N HIS A 50 9.39 -2.15 2.49
CA HIS A 50 9.01 -3.54 2.69
C HIS A 50 7.49 -3.73 2.85
N PRO A 51 6.78 -3.05 3.77
CA PRO A 51 5.33 -3.11 3.84
C PRO A 51 4.66 -2.73 2.51
N LEU A 52 5.14 -1.71 1.81
CA LEU A 52 4.60 -1.33 0.50
C LEU A 52 4.73 -2.44 -0.54
N ALA A 53 5.87 -3.14 -0.58
CA ALA A 53 6.08 -4.28 -1.48
C ALA A 53 5.14 -5.44 -1.13
N VAL A 54 4.95 -5.74 0.16
CA VAL A 54 4.00 -6.78 0.61
C VAL A 54 2.57 -6.43 0.19
N THR A 55 2.11 -5.21 0.47
CA THR A 55 0.77 -4.74 0.06
C THR A 55 0.60 -4.79 -1.46
N THR A 56 1.65 -4.50 -2.23
CA THR A 56 1.60 -4.60 -3.70
C THR A 56 1.37 -6.03 -4.17
N ILE A 57 2.09 -7.01 -3.61
CA ILE A 57 1.91 -8.43 -3.92
C ILE A 57 0.48 -8.89 -3.53
N LEU A 58 0.00 -8.50 -2.35
CA LEU A 58 -1.36 -8.85 -1.90
C LEU A 58 -2.42 -8.25 -2.84
N ALA A 59 -2.23 -7.02 -3.30
CA ALA A 59 -3.11 -6.42 -4.28
C ALA A 59 -3.04 -7.19 -5.61
N GLU A 60 -1.87 -7.59 -6.11
CA GLU A 60 -1.76 -8.40 -7.33
C GLU A 60 -2.46 -9.77 -7.21
N LEU A 61 -2.52 -10.34 -6.00
CA LEU A 61 -3.28 -11.56 -5.70
C LEU A 61 -4.79 -11.35 -5.57
N GLY A 62 -5.27 -10.11 -5.67
CA GLY A 62 -6.70 -9.79 -5.56
C GLY A 62 -7.22 -9.78 -4.11
N MET A 63 -6.35 -9.58 -3.12
CA MET A 63 -6.76 -9.53 -1.71
C MET A 63 -7.60 -8.29 -1.40
N ASP A 64 -8.52 -8.43 -0.46
CA ASP A 64 -9.43 -7.37 -0.05
C ASP A 64 -8.71 -6.16 0.56
N PRO A 65 -9.23 -4.93 0.40
CA PRO A 65 -8.65 -3.71 0.97
C PRO A 65 -8.41 -3.73 2.48
N ALA A 66 -9.16 -4.53 3.24
CA ALA A 66 -8.95 -4.69 4.69
C ALA A 66 -7.66 -5.46 5.02
N THR A 67 -7.15 -6.24 4.06
CA THR A 67 -5.88 -6.98 4.16
C THR A 67 -4.68 -6.14 3.70
N LEU A 68 -4.92 -5.09 2.90
CA LEU A 68 -3.91 -4.22 2.28
C LEU A 68 -3.43 -3.10 3.21
#